data_AF-A0ABD0JT23-F1
#
_entry.id   AF-A0ABD0JT23-F1
#
_cell.length_a   1.000
_cell.length_b   1.000
_cell.length_c   1.000
_cell.angle_alpha   90.00
_cell.angle_beta   90.00
_cell.angle_gamma   90.00
#
_symmetry.space_group_name_H-M   'P 1'
#
loop_
_entity.id
_entity.type
_entity.pdbx_description
1 polymer ?
#
loop_
_entity_poly.entity_id
_entity_poly.type
_entity_poly.pdbx_seq_one_letter_code
_entity_poly.pdbx_strand_id
1 'polypeptide(L)'
;MKTNIQELCSGDTGLFSNIQELCSGDTGLFSNIQELCSGDTGLFSNIQELCSGDTGLFSNIQELCSGDTGLFSNIQELCSGDTGLFSNIQELCSGDTGLFSNIQELCSGDTGLFSNIQELCSGDTGLFSNIQELCSGDTGLFSNIQELCSGDTGLFSNIN
;
A
#
# COMPACT_ATOMS: atom_id res chain seq x y z
N MET A 1 -15.98 36.40 -42.55
CA MET A 1 -17.14 35.70 -41.97
C MET A 1 -17.03 34.20 -42.19
N LYS A 2 -17.03 33.69 -43.43
CA LYS A 2 -16.89 32.24 -43.71
C LYS A 2 -15.58 31.62 -43.19
N THR A 3 -14.46 32.35 -43.28
CA THR A 3 -13.14 31.90 -42.79
C THR A 3 -13.08 31.80 -41.26
N ASN A 4 -13.57 32.82 -40.54
CA ASN A 4 -13.61 32.81 -39.07
C ASN A 4 -14.52 31.70 -38.51
N ILE A 5 -15.58 31.33 -39.23
CA ILE A 5 -16.47 30.21 -38.85
C ILE A 5 -15.73 28.87 -38.99
N GLN A 6 -14.94 28.71 -40.04
CA GLN A 6 -14.18 27.49 -40.29
C GLN A 6 -13.05 27.31 -39.26
N GLU A 7 -12.43 28.42 -38.83
CA GLU A 7 -11.45 28.44 -37.73
C GLU A 7 -12.09 28.07 -36.39
N LEU A 8 -13.29 28.60 -36.08
CA LEU A 8 -14.02 28.28 -34.85
C LEU A 8 -14.36 26.77 -34.77
N CYS A 9 -14.99 26.21 -35.81
CA CYS A 9 -15.31 24.78 -35.85
C CYS A 9 -14.07 23.87 -35.75
N SER A 10 -12.94 24.33 -36.32
CA SER A 10 -11.68 23.57 -36.23
C SER A 10 -11.09 23.64 -34.82
N GLY A 11 -11.19 24.80 -34.15
CA GLY A 11 -10.81 24.97 -32.75
C GLY A 11 -11.63 24.08 -31.80
N ASP A 12 -12.95 24.03 -31.99
CA ASP A 12 -13.85 23.19 -31.20
C ASP A 12 -13.54 21.70 -31.37
N THR A 13 -13.26 21.28 -32.61
CA THR A 13 -12.89 19.89 -32.91
C THR A 13 -11.56 19.52 -32.25
N GLY A 14 -10.57 20.43 -32.27
CA GLY A 14 -9.28 20.22 -31.60
C GLY A 14 -9.44 20.11 -30.08
N LEU A 15 -10.28 20.96 -29.48
CA LEU A 15 -10.55 20.93 -28.05
C LEU A 15 -11.27 19.63 -27.64
N PHE A 16 -12.21 19.16 -28.46
CA PHE A 16 -12.90 17.88 -28.26
C PHE A 16 -11.92 16.70 -28.25
N SER A 17 -10.98 16.66 -29.20
CA SER A 17 -9.95 15.62 -29.25
C SER A 17 -9.05 15.63 -28.00
N ASN A 18 -8.62 16.81 -27.54
CA ASN A 18 -7.77 16.93 -26.36
C ASN A 18 -8.47 16.41 -25.09
N ILE A 19 -9.78 16.67 -24.93
CA ILE A 19 -10.54 16.17 -23.76
C ILE A 19 -10.72 14.65 -23.84
N GLN A 20 -10.95 14.09 -25.03
CA GLN A 20 -10.99 12.63 -25.17
C GLN A 20 -9.65 11.98 -24.80
N GLU A 21 -8.54 12.61 -25.14
CA GLU A 21 -7.20 12.14 -24.74
C GLU A 21 -7.03 12.21 -23.22
N LEU A 22 -7.48 13.29 -22.57
CA LEU A 22 -7.42 13.45 -21.12
C LEU A 22 -8.26 12.39 -20.38
N CYS A 23 -9.52 12.19 -20.79
CA CYS A 23 -10.38 11.12 -20.26
C CYS A 23 -9.75 9.72 -20.40
N SER A 24 -9.04 9.49 -21.51
CA SER A 24 -8.33 8.22 -21.75
C SER A 24 -7.14 8.07 -20.81
N GLY A 25 -6.40 9.16 -20.59
CA GLY A 25 -5.31 9.22 -19.61
C GLY A 25 -5.78 8.93 -18.19
N ASP A 26 -6.90 9.52 -17.77
CA ASP A 26 -7.50 9.30 -16.45
C ASP A 26 -7.94 7.85 -16.25
N THR A 27 -8.52 7.23 -17.30
CA THR A 27 -8.89 5.81 -17.28
C THR A 27 -7.65 4.90 -17.11
N GLY A 28 -6.54 5.27 -17.75
CA GLY A 28 -5.25 4.58 -17.59
C GLY A 28 -4.72 4.70 -16.17
N LEU A 29 -4.72 5.91 -15.60
CA LEU A 29 -4.32 6.14 -14.22
C LEU A 29 -5.20 5.39 -13.22
N PHE A 30 -6.52 5.37 -13.41
CA PHE A 30 -7.45 4.62 -12.58
C PHE A 30 -7.09 3.13 -12.52
N SER A 31 -6.75 2.55 -13.67
CA SER A 31 -6.33 1.14 -13.77
C SER A 31 -5.03 0.89 -13.00
N ASN A 32 -4.05 1.79 -13.12
CA ASN A 32 -2.78 1.69 -12.40
C ASN A 32 -2.96 1.76 -10.88
N ILE A 33 -3.85 2.63 -10.39
CA ILE A 33 -4.13 2.75 -8.95
C ILE A 33 -4.81 1.48 -8.42
N GLN A 34 -5.73 0.89 -9.19
CA GLN A 34 -6.35 -0.38 -8.79
C GLN A 34 -5.31 -1.51 -8.67
N GLU A 35 -4.32 -1.55 -9.57
CA GLU A 35 -3.22 -2.49 -9.50
C GLU A 35 -2.36 -2.25 -8.23
N LEU A 36 -2.07 -0.99 -7.91
CA LEU A 36 -1.31 -0.60 -6.72
C LEU A 36 -2.04 -1.00 -5.42
N CYS A 37 -3.32 -0.67 -5.28
CA CYS A 37 -4.17 -1.11 -4.16
C CYS A 37 -4.19 -2.65 -3.99
N SER A 38 -4.20 -3.37 -5.12
CA SER A 38 -4.18 -4.84 -5.10
C SER A 38 -2.83 -5.37 -4.62
N GLY A 39 -1.72 -4.75 -5.06
CA GLY A 39 -0.37 -5.03 -4.57
C GLY A 39 -0.24 -4.82 -3.07
N ASP A 40 -0.75 -3.70 -2.56
CA ASP A 40 -0.74 -3.36 -1.13
C ASP A 40 -1.52 -4.37 -0.30
N THR A 41 -2.68 -4.81 -0.79
CA THR A 41 -3.48 -5.87 -0.15
C THR A 41 -2.72 -7.19 -0.07
N GLY A 42 -1.96 -7.54 -1.12
CA GLY A 42 -1.09 -8.71 -1.12
C GLY A 42 0.04 -8.58 -0.11
N LEU A 43 0.69 -7.42 -0.04
CA LEU A 43 1.77 -7.16 0.90
C LEU A 43 1.28 -7.20 2.37
N PHE A 44 0.10 -6.64 2.64
CA PHE A 44 -0.57 -6.74 3.93
C PHE A 44 -0.76 -8.20 4.37
N SER A 45 -1.21 -9.05 3.45
CA SER A 45 -1.44 -10.47 3.72
C SER A 45 -0.13 -11.20 4.07
N ASN A 46 0.95 -10.91 3.33
CA ASN A 46 2.26 -11.50 3.59
C ASN A 46 2.83 -11.11 4.97
N ILE A 47 2.58 -9.88 5.42
CA ILE A 47 3.05 -9.42 6.74
C ILE A 47 2.25 -10.06 7.86
N GLN A 48 0.95 -10.27 7.68
CA GLN A 48 0.17 -11.02 8.67
C GLN A 48 0.70 -12.46 8.83
N GLU A 49 1.13 -13.09 7.74
CA GLU A 49 1.76 -14.41 7.78
C GLU A 49 3.11 -14.36 8.54
N LEU A 50 3.94 -13.35 8.26
CA LEU A 50 5.22 -13.14 8.96
C LEU A 50 5.03 -12.93 10.47
N CYS A 51 4.15 -12.01 10.87
CA CYS A 51 3.79 -11.78 12.28
C CYS A 51 3.32 -13.06 12.99
N SER A 52 2.56 -13.91 12.27
CA SER A 52 2.09 -15.18 12.80
C SER A 52 3.24 -16.17 13.00
N GLY A 53 4.17 -16.22 12.05
CA GLY A 53 5.41 -17.01 12.16
C GLY A 53 6.27 -16.58 13.35
N ASP A 54 6.45 -15.27 13.53
CA ASP A 54 7.19 -14.70 14.65
C ASP A 54 6.57 -15.04 16.01
N THR A 55 5.24 -14.98 16.10
CA THR A 55 4.50 -15.39 17.31
C THR A 55 4.73 -16.87 17.64
N GLY A 56 4.78 -17.72 16.61
CA GLY A 56 5.12 -19.13 16.77
C GLY A 56 6.55 -19.33 17.26
N LEU A 57 7.51 -18.61 16.68
CA LEU A 57 8.92 -18.68 17.09
C LEU A 57 9.11 -18.21 18.54
N PHE A 58 8.44 -17.12 18.92
CA PHE A 58 8.42 -16.61 20.30
C PHE A 58 7.94 -17.68 21.29
N SER A 59 6.86 -18.38 20.95
CA SER A 59 6.29 -19.45 21.78
C SER A 59 7.27 -20.61 21.96
N ASN A 60 7.94 -21.04 20.88
CA ASN A 60 8.94 -22.12 20.93
C ASN A 60 10.13 -21.75 21.82
N ILE A 61 10.55 -20.49 21.83
CA ILE A 61 11.69 -20.03 22.65
C ILE A 61 11.31 -19.95 24.11
N GLN A 62 10.08 -19.53 24.43
CA GLN A 62 9.60 -19.62 25.81
C GLN A 62 9.61 -21.06 26.34
N GLU A 63 9.25 -22.03 25.51
CA GLU A 63 9.31 -23.44 25.86
C GLU A 63 10.77 -23.89 26.10
N LEU A 64 11.70 -23.50 25.23
CA LEU A 64 13.14 -23.80 25.38
C LEU A 64 13.71 -23.21 26.68
N CYS A 65 13.50 -21.91 26.93
CA CYS A 65 13.91 -21.23 28.17
C CYS A 65 13.40 -21.95 29.43
N SER A 66 12.16 -22.42 29.38
CA SER A 66 11.51 -23.13 30.49
C SER A 66 12.15 -24.50 30.72
N GLY A 67 12.47 -25.23 29.63
CA GLY A 67 13.20 -26.49 29.67
C GLY A 67 14.58 -26.34 30.30
N ASP A 68 15.33 -25.31 29.90
CA ASP A 68 16.67 -25.03 30.41
C ASP A 68 16.67 -24.66 31.89
N THR A 69 15.69 -23.87 32.33
CA THR A 69 15.49 -23.54 33.75
C THR A 69 15.22 -24.80 34.58
N GLY A 70 14.43 -25.74 34.04
CA GLY A 70 14.19 -27.04 34.65
C GLY A 70 15.47 -27.88 34.75
N LEU A 71 16.26 -27.92 33.67
CA LEU A 71 17.54 -28.63 33.63
C LEU A 71 18.53 -28.05 34.65
N PHE A 72 18.64 -26.72 34.73
CA PHE A 72 19.45 -26.03 35.73
C PHE A 72 19.07 -26.42 37.16
N SER A 73 17.76 -26.44 37.45
CA SER A 73 17.23 -26.82 38.78
C SER A 73 17.59 -28.26 39.14
N ASN A 74 17.42 -29.20 38.21
CA ASN A 74 17.77 -30.61 38.39
C ASN A 74 19.28 -30.81 38.63
N ILE A 75 20.12 -30.03 37.93
CA ILE A 75 21.58 -30.11 38.06
C ILE A 75 22.07 -29.51 39.38
N GLN A 76 21.44 -28.42 39.85
CA GLN A 76 21.64 -27.92 41.22
C GLN A 76 21.31 -28.98 42.26
N GLU A 77 20.23 -29.73 42.06
CA GLU A 77 19.82 -30.79 42.98
C GLU A 77 20.77 -32.00 42.93
N LEU A 78 21.32 -32.34 41.75
CA LEU A 78 22.21 -33.49 41.57
C LEU A 78 23.67 -33.25 41.98
N CYS A 79 24.21 -32.04 41.84
CA CYS A 79 25.66 -31.81 41.88
C CYS A 79 26.07 -30.54 42.63
N SER A 80 26.91 -30.70 43.65
CA SER A 80 27.76 -29.62 44.20
C SER A 80 29.16 -29.56 43.55
N GLY A 81 29.36 -30.15 42.35
CA GLY A 81 30.72 -30.44 41.85
C GLY A 81 31.01 -30.24 40.36
N ASP A 82 30.03 -29.93 39.50
CA ASP A 82 30.23 -29.88 38.04
C ASP A 82 30.12 -28.45 37.47
N THR A 83 31.15 -27.62 37.74
CA THR A 83 31.20 -26.21 37.31
C THR A 83 31.14 -26.00 35.81
N GLY A 84 31.60 -26.98 35.01
CA GLY A 84 31.53 -26.91 33.54
C GLY A 84 30.09 -27.03 33.03
N LEU A 85 29.30 -27.92 33.63
CA LEU A 85 27.90 -28.12 33.27
C LEU A 85 27.06 -26.88 33.60
N PHE A 86 27.32 -26.25 34.75
CA PHE A 86 26.72 -24.95 35.10
C PHE A 86 27.03 -23.85 34.09
N SER A 87 28.28 -23.77 33.64
CA SER A 87 28.71 -22.74 32.68
C SER A 87 28.00 -22.90 31.33
N ASN A 88 27.89 -24.14 30.83
CA ASN A 88 27.19 -24.41 29.56
C ASN A 88 25.70 -24.06 29.63
N ILE A 89 25.02 -24.30 30.76
CA ILE A 89 23.60 -23.93 30.91
C ILE A 89 23.43 -22.42 30.98
N GLN A 90 24.32 -21.71 31.68
CA GLN A 90 24.29 -20.25 31.68
C GLN A 90 24.48 -19.67 30.27
N GLU A 91 25.38 -20.26 29.48
CA GLU A 91 25.58 -19.87 28.09
C GLU A 91 24.32 -20.11 27.25
N LEU A 92 23.66 -21.26 27.43
CA LEU A 92 22.41 -21.60 26.75
C LEU A 92 21.27 -20.61 27.10
N CYS A 93 21.04 -20.35 28.39
CA CYS A 93 20.05 -19.36 28.84
C CYS A 93 20.35 -17.94 28.32
N SER A 94 21.64 -17.59 28.20
CA SER A 94 22.04 -16.30 27.63
C SER A 94 21.76 -16.25 26.12
N GLY A 95 22.02 -17.34 25.41
CA GLY A 95 21.67 -17.51 23.99
C GLY A 95 20.17 -17.34 23.74
N ASP A 96 19.35 -17.98 24.55
CA ASP A 96 17.89 -17.86 24.49
C ASP A 96 17.39 -16.44 24.74
N THR A 97 17.99 -15.73 25.71
CA THR A 97 17.69 -14.31 25.97
C THR A 97 18.03 -13.43 24.76
N GLY A 98 19.15 -13.71 24.09
CA GLY A 98 19.52 -13.05 22.85
C GLY A 98 18.53 -13.32 21.72
N LEU A 99 18.09 -14.58 21.58
CA LEU A 99 17.11 -14.98 20.57
C LEU A 99 15.75 -14.32 20.79
N PHE A 100 15.30 -14.24 22.06
CA PHE A 100 14.09 -13.52 22.45
C PHE A 100 14.15 -12.04 22.06
N SER A 101 15.29 -11.39 22.31
CA SER A 101 15.51 -9.98 21.96
C SER A 101 15.42 -9.76 20.45
N ASN A 102 16.05 -10.64 19.65
CA ASN A 102 16.01 -10.56 18.18
C ASN A 102 14.57 -10.70 17.63
N ILE A 103 13.74 -11.54 18.24
CA ILE A 103 12.35 -11.71 17.81
C ILE A 103 11.50 -10.50 18.18
N GLN A 104 11.72 -9.90 19.34
CA GLN A 104 11.06 -8.64 19.67
C GLN A 104 11.40 -7.54 18.66
N GLU A 105 12.66 -7.49 18.21
CA GLU A 105 13.07 -6.57 17.15
C GLU A 105 12.38 -6.87 15.82
N LEU A 106 12.28 -8.16 15.43
CA LEU A 106 11.58 -8.59 14.22
C LEU A 106 10.08 -8.22 14.26
N CYS A 107 9.37 -8.56 15.34
CA CYS A 107 7.97 -8.18 15.53
C CYS A 107 7.75 -6.65 15.49
N SER A 108 8.71 -5.89 16.01
CA SER A 108 8.67 -4.42 15.96
C SER A 108 8.84 -3.92 14.52
N GLY A 109 9.75 -4.54 13.75
CA GLY A 109 9.93 -4.29 12.33
C GLY A 109 8.67 -4.57 11.52
N ASP A 110 8.01 -5.70 11.77
CA ASP A 110 6.75 -6.08 11.12
C ASP A 110 5.62 -5.09 11.42
N THR A 111 5.53 -4.61 12.66
CA THR A 111 4.56 -3.57 13.05
C THR A 111 4.83 -2.25 12.31
N GLY A 112 6.10 -1.89 12.13
CA GLY A 112 6.49 -0.73 11.33
C GLY A 112 6.10 -0.89 9.87
N LEU A 113 6.37 -2.05 9.28
CA LEU A 113 6.02 -2.35 7.89
C LEU A 113 4.51 -2.32 7.66
N PHE A 114 3.73 -2.89 8.59
CA PHE A 114 2.27 -2.80 8.58
C PHE A 114 1.77 -1.36 8.56
N SER A 115 2.36 -0.49 9.39
CA SER A 115 2.00 0.92 9.45
C SER A 115 2.27 1.65 8.12
N ASN A 116 3.42 1.39 7.51
CA ASN A 116 3.79 1.98 6.21
C ASN A 116 2.83 1.57 5.09
N ILE A 117 2.34 0.33 5.10
CA ILE A 117 1.38 -0.14 4.09
C ILE A 117 0.01 0.48 4.28
N GLN A 118 -0.43 0.68 5.53
CA GLN A 118 -1.66 1.42 5.77
C GLN A 118 -1.58 2.86 5.24
N GLU A 119 -0.42 3.51 5.37
CA GLU A 119 -0.18 4.83 4.81
C GLU A 119 -0.24 4.82 3.28
N LEU A 120 0.39 3.82 2.65
CA LEU A 120 0.37 3.65 1.19
C LEU A 120 -1.06 3.43 0.65
N CYS A 121 -1.81 2.48 1.24
CA CYS A 121 -3.23 2.25 0.93
C CYS A 121 -4.08 3.53 1.05
N SER A 122 -3.81 4.34 2.07
CA SER A 122 -4.51 5.61 2.28
C SER A 122 -4.15 6.64 1.20
N GLY A 123 -2.88 6.69 0.82
CA GLY A 123 -2.39 7.50 -0.30
C GLY A 123 -3.06 7.12 -1.62
N ASP A 124 -3.14 5.82 -1.93
CA ASP A 124 -3.80 5.31 -3.13
C ASP A 124 -5.29 5.65 -3.17
N THR A 125 -5.98 5.55 -2.03
CA THR A 125 -7.38 5.97 -1.89
C THR A 125 -7.56 7.47 -2.14
N GLY A 126 -6.62 8.29 -1.66
CA GLY A 126 -6.61 9.73 -1.93
C GLY A 126 -6.39 10.02 -3.42
N LEU A 127 -5.42 9.35 -4.05
CA LEU A 127 -5.15 9.51 -5.47
C LEU A 127 -6.36 9.08 -6.32
N PHE A 128 -6.99 7.96 -5.97
CA PHE A 128 -8.23 7.50 -6.60
C PHE A 128 -9.33 8.57 -6.58
N SER A 129 -9.51 9.21 -5.42
CA SER A 129 -10.52 10.27 -5.25
C SER A 129 -10.23 11.48 -6.13
N ASN A 130 -8.96 11.92 -6.19
CA ASN A 130 -8.54 13.04 -7.03
C ASN A 130 -8.76 12.77 -8.53
N ILE A 131 -8.54 11.53 -8.98
CA ILE A 131 -8.75 11.16 -10.38
C ILE A 131 -10.25 11.11 -10.71
N GLN A 132 -11.09 10.65 -9.79
CA GLN A 132 -12.54 10.75 -9.99
C GLN A 132 -13.02 12.20 -10.13
N GLU A 133 -12.43 13.12 -9.36
CA GLU A 133 -12.72 14.55 -9.49
C GLU A 133 -12.27 15.10 -10.85
N LEU A 134 -11.07 14.73 -11.30
CA LEU A 134 -10.54 15.13 -12.62
C LEU A 134 -11.44 14.62 -13.76
N CYS A 135 -11.78 13.32 -13.78
CA CYS A 135 -12.72 12.73 -14.73
C CYS A 135 -14.06 13.47 -14.79
N SER A 136 -14.57 13.88 -13.61
CA SER A 136 -15.83 14.60 -13.50
C SER A 136 -15.71 16.01 -14.08
N GLY A 137 -14.58 16.69 -13.83
CA GLY A 137 -14.24 17.98 -14.43
C GLY A 137 -14.16 17.92 -15.95
N ASP A 138 -13.50 16.90 -16.49
CA ASP A 138 -13.37 16.67 -17.94
C ASP A 138 -14.72 16.41 -18.60
N THR A 139 -15.57 15.61 -17.95
CA THR A 139 -16.94 15.36 -18.40
C THR A 139 -17.75 16.66 -18.44
N GLY A 140 -17.60 17.50 -17.42
CA GLY A 140 -18.26 18.82 -17.39
C GLY A 140 -17.75 19.75 -18.50
N LEU A 141 -16.44 19.79 -18.72
CA LEU A 141 -15.84 20.58 -19.79
C LEU A 141 -16.32 20.10 -21.16
N PHE A 142 -16.37 18.79 -21.37
CA PHE A 142 -16.91 18.16 -22.58
C PHE A 142 -18.36 18.60 -22.85
N SER A 143 -19.22 18.56 -21.83
CA SER A 143 -20.62 19.02 -21.95
C SER A 143 -20.70 20.50 -22.32
N ASN A 144 -19.92 21.36 -21.66
CA ASN A 144 -19.92 22.80 -21.95
C ASN A 144 -19.49 23.12 -23.40
N ILE A 145 -18.51 22.38 -23.93
CA ILE A 145 -18.06 22.55 -25.31
C ILE A 145 -19.13 22.07 -26.28
N GLN A 146 -19.80 20.96 -26.01
CA GLN A 146 -20.93 20.52 -26.84
C GLN A 146 -22.06 21.56 -26.88
N GLU A 147 -22.37 22.19 -25.75
CA GLU A 147 -23.36 23.27 -25.69
C GLU A 147 -22.91 24.50 -26.49
N LEU A 148 -21.64 24.90 -26.38
CA LEU A 148 -21.08 26.01 -27.15
C LEU A 148 -21.16 25.74 -28.66
N CYS A 149 -20.69 24.58 -29.12
CA CYS A 149 -20.80 24.14 -30.51
C CYS A 149 -22.24 24.15 -31.02
N SER A 150 -23.18 23.69 -30.19
CA SER A 150 -24.61 23.67 -30.51
C SER A 150 -25.20 25.08 -30.58
N GLY A 151 -24.77 25.98 -29.71
CA GLY A 151 -25.15 27.40 -29.72
C GLY A 151 -24.64 28.12 -30.96
N ASP A 152 -23.38 27.89 -31.32
CA ASP A 152 -22.76 28.46 -32.51
C ASP A 152 -23.47 27.98 -33.78
N THR A 153 -23.72 26.68 -33.92
CA THR A 153 -24.49 26.12 -35.05
C THR A 153 -25.93 26.65 -35.12
N GLY A 154 -26.59 26.84 -33.99
CA GLY A 154 -27.91 27.47 -33.91
C GLY A 154 -27.92 28.93 -34.35
N LEU A 155 -26.93 29.71 -33.90
CA LEU A 155 -26.74 31.11 -34.32
C LEU A 155 -26.48 31.20 -35.83
N PHE A 156 -25.62 30.31 -36.36
CA PHE A 156 -25.33 30.24 -37.81
C PHE A 156 -26.56 29.90 -38.65
N SER A 157 -27.46 29.06 -38.13
CA SER A 157 -28.69 28.68 -38.82
C SER A 157 -29.71 29.83 -38.91
N ASN A 158 -29.65 30.80 -38.00
CA ASN A 158 -30.56 31.95 -37.95
C ASN A 158 -30.08 33.17 -38.76
N ILE A 159 -28.82 33.20 -39.19
CA ILE A 159 -28.21 34.35 -39.89
C ILE A 159 -28.07 34.08 -41.42
N ASN A 160 -28.31 32.85 -41.88
CA ASN A 160 -28.48 32.51 -43.31
C ASN A 160 -29.96 32.42 -43.69
#